data_AF-A0A9Q8VF63-F1
#
_entry.id   AF-A0A9Q8VF63-F1
#
_cell.length_a   1.000
_cell.length_b   1.000
_cell.length_c   1.000
_cell.angle_alpha   90.00
_cell.angle_beta   90.00
_cell.angle_gamma   90.00
#
_symmetry.space_group_name_H-M   'P 1'
#
loop_
_entity.id
_entity.type
_entity.pdbx_description
1 polymer ?
#
loop_
_entity_poly.entity_id
_entity_poly.type
_entity_poly.pdbx_seq_one_letter_code
_entity_poly.pdbx_strand_id
1 'polypeptide(L)'
;MQLQLLLALTASASALHLHQGRSREMRDFSTPHQGHGLHQAHVDDGSQPRWLAEMEGRSEYQLLDNLTKDPHASIKIAVSEFLGLANAAKTSDTDAPLGEFPRHVWQALIEIGKRTIPEKQGRMVEFVARLENTTMKDHNTGQSIQHKGKIAWIELPELKHTVHEAWREYDKGDRDTSRLEHSHWENLIALLAQLSAAGRVDYNSPKISNMDFATMAEHDLHKAFQEQDPTDPVIRSACMWLMYASPRLWADIQHKRVFHTHHNEGLVLTMHMWNKWSEGLRRAKTTCRPETCPLVNSAIGKMQLAEGEGQIMRTLP
;
A
#
# COMPACT_ATOMS: atom_id res chain seq x y z
N MET A 1 37.47 56.61 38.06
CA MET A 1 36.95 55.52 38.89
C MET A 1 36.36 54.46 37.95
N GLN A 2 37.03 53.31 37.90
CA GLN A 2 36.68 52.01 37.30
C GLN A 2 36.06 51.90 35.89
N LEU A 3 36.91 51.36 35.00
CA LEU A 3 36.64 50.61 33.77
C LEU A 3 36.41 49.12 34.07
N GLN A 4 35.79 48.41 33.11
CA GLN A 4 35.98 46.98 32.74
C GLN A 4 35.40 45.91 33.70
N LEU A 5 35.02 44.68 33.32
CA LEU A 5 34.83 43.85 32.10
C LEU A 5 34.67 42.41 32.67
N LEU A 6 33.80 41.53 32.15
CA LEU A 6 34.12 40.11 31.87
C LEU A 6 32.90 39.26 31.47
N LEU A 7 33.10 38.52 30.39
CA LEU A 7 32.42 37.29 29.97
C LEU A 7 32.76 36.12 30.90
N ALA A 8 31.89 35.08 30.98
CA ALA A 8 32.17 33.75 30.41
C ALA A 8 31.26 32.64 30.98
N LEU A 9 30.91 31.72 30.06
CA LEU A 9 30.27 30.41 30.21
C LEU A 9 30.93 29.47 31.23
N THR A 10 30.14 28.58 31.84
CA THR A 10 30.48 27.14 31.97
C THR A 10 29.21 26.28 32.07
N ALA A 11 29.33 25.05 31.56
CA ALA A 11 28.30 24.02 31.39
C ALA A 11 28.26 23.02 32.56
N SER A 12 27.14 22.30 32.72
CA SER A 12 27.03 20.89 33.17
C SER A 12 25.53 20.50 33.17
N ALA A 13 25.00 19.66 32.27
CA ALA A 13 25.10 18.19 32.16
C ALA A 13 24.32 17.41 33.24
N SER A 14 23.42 16.55 32.73
CA SER A 14 22.72 15.40 33.36
C SER A 14 21.37 15.70 34.02
N ALA A 15 20.32 14.87 33.93
CA ALA A 15 20.00 13.69 33.12
C ALA A 15 18.61 13.19 33.57
N LEU A 16 17.86 12.61 32.62
CA LEU A 16 16.87 11.53 32.80
C LEU A 16 15.72 11.69 33.80
N HIS A 17 14.49 11.86 33.29
CA HIS A 17 13.36 10.99 33.67
C HIS A 17 12.32 10.85 32.53
N LEU A 18 12.37 9.68 31.89
CA LEU A 18 11.27 8.84 31.42
C LEU A 18 9.95 9.52 30.96
N HIS A 19 9.79 9.65 29.64
CA HIS A 19 8.50 9.51 28.98
C HIS A 19 8.43 8.13 28.28
N GLN A 20 8.22 7.08 29.08
CA GLN A 20 7.67 5.81 28.61
C GLN A 20 6.15 5.92 28.74
N GLY A 21 5.45 6.01 27.61
CA GLY A 21 4.00 6.04 27.63
C GLY A 21 3.40 6.38 26.27
N ARG A 22 3.34 5.39 25.38
CA ARG A 22 2.27 5.14 24.39
C ARG A 22 2.76 4.12 23.35
N SER A 23 2.67 2.85 23.72
CA SER A 23 2.51 1.74 22.78
C SER A 23 1.66 0.68 23.48
N ARG A 24 0.40 1.07 23.70
CA ARG A 24 -0.78 0.20 23.80
C ARG A 24 -1.68 0.66 22.66
N GLU A 25 -2.35 -0.13 21.86
CA GLU A 25 -2.58 -1.56 21.77
C GLU A 25 -3.28 -1.68 20.40
N MET A 26 -2.67 -2.35 19.42
CA MET A 26 -3.38 -2.83 18.23
C MET A 26 -3.76 -4.31 18.47
N ARG A 27 -4.25 -4.63 19.67
CA ARG A 27 -4.58 -5.99 20.11
C ARG A 27 -6.07 -6.32 20.13
N ASP A 28 -6.97 -5.34 20.05
CA ASP A 28 -8.41 -5.63 20.10
C ASP A 28 -9.08 -5.45 18.73
N PHE A 29 -8.89 -6.46 17.88
CA PHE A 29 -9.75 -6.72 16.72
C PHE A 29 -10.21 -8.18 16.76
N SER A 30 -10.91 -8.57 17.83
CA SER A 30 -11.62 -9.85 17.91
C SER A 30 -13.13 -9.59 17.98
N THR A 31 -13.79 -9.60 16.83
CA THR A 31 -15.22 -9.93 16.73
C THR A 31 -15.33 -11.24 15.97
N PRO A 32 -16.11 -12.22 16.45
CA PRO A 32 -16.26 -13.50 15.78
C PRO A 32 -17.22 -13.33 14.60
N HIS A 33 -16.67 -13.17 13.40
CA HIS A 33 -17.39 -13.50 12.19
C HIS A 33 -16.73 -14.69 11.53
N GLN A 34 -17.57 -15.63 11.10
CA GLN A 34 -17.24 -16.82 10.32
C GLN A 34 -16.56 -16.37 9.02
N GLY A 35 -15.26 -16.09 9.09
CA GLY A 35 -14.39 -16.22 7.94
C GLY A 35 -14.43 -17.68 7.56
N HIS A 36 -14.91 -17.98 6.35
CA HIS A 36 -14.52 -19.21 5.69
C HIS A 36 -12.99 -19.20 5.65
N GLY A 37 -12.38 -19.90 6.61
CA GLY A 37 -10.95 -19.97 6.78
C GLY A 37 -10.32 -20.53 5.51
N LEU A 38 -9.52 -19.70 4.84
CA LEU A 38 -8.63 -20.09 3.75
C LEU A 38 -7.38 -20.86 4.26
N HIS A 39 -7.37 -21.29 5.52
CA HIS A 39 -6.45 -22.32 5.99
C HIS A 39 -7.05 -23.71 5.76
N GLN A 40 -7.00 -24.16 4.51
CA GLN A 40 -6.84 -25.60 4.30
C GLN A 40 -5.36 -25.93 4.45
N ALA A 41 -5.09 -26.84 5.39
CA ALA A 41 -3.79 -27.43 5.61
C ALA A 41 -3.16 -27.83 4.27
N HIS A 42 -1.91 -27.41 4.08
CA HIS A 42 -1.05 -27.82 2.98
C HIS A 42 -0.97 -29.35 2.95
N VAL A 43 -1.74 -29.98 2.07
CA VAL A 43 -1.41 -31.30 1.54
C VAL A 43 -0.54 -31.02 0.32
N ASP A 44 0.75 -31.29 0.46
CA ASP A 44 1.80 -31.06 -0.53
C ASP A 44 1.71 -32.11 -1.66
N ASP A 45 0.59 -32.12 -2.41
CA ASP A 45 0.38 -32.92 -3.62
C ASP A 45 0.77 -32.14 -4.90
N GLY A 46 1.27 -30.90 -4.76
CA GLY A 46 1.51 -30.02 -5.90
C GLY A 46 0.25 -29.63 -6.69
N SER A 47 -0.94 -30.07 -6.26
CA SER A 47 -2.22 -29.69 -6.84
C SER A 47 -2.59 -28.27 -6.40
N GLN A 48 -2.87 -27.42 -7.38
CA GLN A 48 -3.32 -26.06 -7.16
C GLN A 48 -4.61 -26.04 -6.31
N PRO A 49 -4.75 -25.12 -5.33
CA PRO A 49 -5.97 -25.02 -4.54
C PRO A 49 -7.19 -24.80 -5.43
N ARG A 50 -8.29 -25.52 -5.16
CA ARG A 50 -9.51 -25.45 -5.98
C ARG A 50 -10.05 -24.03 -6.15
N TRP A 51 -10.04 -23.24 -5.08
CA TRP A 51 -10.50 -21.84 -5.10
C TRP A 51 -9.71 -21.00 -6.10
N LEU A 52 -8.44 -21.32 -6.31
CA LEU A 52 -7.58 -20.60 -7.21
C LEU A 52 -7.86 -20.96 -8.67
N ALA A 53 -8.06 -22.25 -8.97
CA ALA A 53 -8.51 -22.67 -10.29
C ALA A 53 -9.87 -22.04 -10.66
N GLU A 54 -10.78 -21.93 -9.69
CA GLU A 54 -12.07 -21.26 -9.86
C GLU A 54 -11.93 -19.74 -10.09
N MET A 55 -10.92 -19.10 -9.51
CA MET A 55 -10.61 -17.69 -9.76
C MET A 55 -10.01 -17.48 -11.16
N GLU A 56 -9.05 -18.33 -11.54
CA GLU A 56 -8.35 -18.26 -12.83
C GLU A 56 -9.28 -18.52 -14.02
N GLY A 57 -10.37 -19.25 -13.80
CA GLY A 57 -11.43 -19.47 -14.79
C GLY A 57 -12.30 -18.25 -15.10
N ARG A 58 -12.19 -17.16 -14.33
CA ARG A 58 -13.08 -15.99 -14.47
C ARG A 58 -12.57 -14.99 -15.50
N SER A 59 -13.50 -14.35 -16.21
CA SER A 59 -13.15 -13.40 -17.26
C SER A 59 -12.41 -12.17 -16.74
N GLU A 60 -12.76 -11.68 -15.54
CA GLU A 60 -12.06 -10.57 -14.91
C GLU A 60 -10.62 -10.93 -14.53
N TYR A 61 -10.36 -12.18 -14.14
CA TYR A 61 -9.00 -12.66 -13.87
C TYR A 61 -8.19 -12.69 -15.17
N GLN A 62 -8.73 -13.33 -16.21
CA GLN A 62 -8.06 -13.45 -17.51
C GLN A 62 -7.73 -12.09 -18.12
N LEU A 63 -8.64 -11.12 -17.98
CA LEU A 63 -8.41 -9.74 -18.41
C LEU A 63 -7.20 -9.11 -17.71
N LEU A 64 -7.15 -9.19 -16.38
CA LEU A 64 -6.06 -8.62 -15.57
C LEU A 64 -4.74 -9.36 -15.80
N ASP A 65 -4.79 -10.68 -15.91
CA ASP A 65 -3.62 -11.53 -16.15
C ASP A 65 -3.00 -11.21 -17.52
N ASN A 66 -3.83 -11.01 -18.55
CA ASN A 66 -3.37 -10.58 -19.87
C ASN A 66 -2.64 -9.22 -19.82
N LEU A 67 -3.09 -8.28 -18.98
CA LEU A 67 -2.41 -6.98 -18.81
C LEU A 67 -0.98 -7.11 -18.25
N THR A 68 -0.67 -8.19 -17.54
CA THR A 68 0.68 -8.45 -17.00
C THR A 68 1.56 -9.26 -17.95
N LYS A 69 0.95 -10.14 -18.76
CA LYS A 69 1.63 -11.04 -19.68
C LYS A 69 1.93 -10.40 -21.02
N ASP A 70 1.03 -9.59 -21.55
CA ASP A 70 1.20 -8.90 -22.83
C ASP A 70 1.61 -7.42 -22.61
N PRO A 71 2.88 -7.06 -22.87
CA PRO A 71 3.34 -5.68 -22.74
C PRO A 71 2.67 -4.73 -23.74
N HIS A 72 2.10 -5.25 -24.84
CA HIS A 72 1.44 -4.49 -25.90
C HIS A 72 -0.09 -4.43 -25.74
N ALA A 73 -0.65 -5.05 -24.71
CA ALA A 73 -2.07 -4.93 -24.43
C ALA A 73 -2.48 -3.45 -24.38
N SER A 74 -3.72 -3.11 -24.72
CA SER A 74 -4.19 -1.74 -24.63
C SER A 74 -4.97 -1.54 -23.33
N ILE A 75 -4.50 -0.64 -22.46
CA ILE A 75 -5.22 -0.30 -21.21
C ILE A 75 -6.62 0.22 -21.52
N LYS A 76 -6.77 1.02 -22.58
CA LYS A 76 -8.07 1.56 -23.00
C LYS A 76 -9.03 0.44 -23.41
N ILE A 77 -8.55 -0.56 -24.15
CA ILE A 77 -9.37 -1.72 -24.54
C ILE A 77 -9.73 -2.52 -23.30
N ALA A 78 -8.76 -2.80 -22.42
CA ALA A 78 -9.02 -3.54 -21.19
C ALA A 78 -10.04 -2.86 -20.28
N VAL A 79 -9.99 -1.53 -20.12
CA VAL A 79 -11.02 -0.78 -19.37
C VAL A 79 -12.38 -0.91 -20.03
N SER A 80 -12.46 -0.86 -21.36
CA SER A 80 -13.73 -1.03 -22.08
C SER A 80 -14.31 -2.44 -21.91
N GLU A 81 -13.48 -3.46 -22.04
CA GLU A 81 -13.87 -4.87 -21.84
C GLU A 81 -14.32 -5.11 -20.40
N PHE A 82 -13.57 -4.58 -19.43
CA PHE A 82 -13.91 -4.62 -18.01
C PHE A 82 -15.30 -4.04 -17.74
N LEU A 83 -15.61 -2.85 -18.29
CA LEU A 83 -16.93 -2.25 -18.12
C LEU A 83 -18.05 -3.10 -18.74
N GLY A 84 -17.75 -3.79 -19.85
CA GLY A 84 -18.64 -4.79 -20.44
C GLY A 84 -18.92 -5.94 -19.48
N LEU A 85 -17.88 -6.52 -18.87
CA LEU A 85 -18.01 -7.57 -17.85
C LEU A 85 -18.80 -7.09 -16.63
N ALA A 86 -18.50 -5.89 -16.12
CA ALA A 86 -19.21 -5.30 -15.00
C ALA A 86 -20.70 -5.08 -15.32
N ASN A 87 -21.03 -4.66 -16.54
CA ASN A 87 -22.42 -4.49 -16.95
C ASN A 87 -23.15 -5.84 -17.11
N ALA A 88 -22.47 -6.88 -17.60
CA ALA A 88 -23.01 -8.23 -17.69
C ALA A 88 -23.21 -8.88 -16.30
N ALA A 89 -22.40 -8.51 -15.31
CA ALA A 89 -22.51 -8.98 -13.94
C ALA A 89 -23.61 -8.30 -13.11
N LYS A 90 -24.40 -7.40 -13.73
CA LYS A 90 -25.45 -6.67 -13.02
C LYS A 90 -26.50 -7.62 -12.45
N THR A 91 -26.91 -7.36 -11.22
CA THR A 91 -27.98 -8.09 -10.52
C THR A 91 -29.23 -7.22 -10.37
N SER A 92 -30.31 -7.81 -9.87
CA SER A 92 -31.53 -7.06 -9.50
C SER A 92 -31.43 -6.36 -8.14
N ASP A 93 -30.32 -6.51 -7.42
CA ASP A 93 -30.11 -5.85 -6.12
C ASP A 93 -29.82 -4.36 -6.34
N THR A 94 -30.62 -3.49 -5.75
CA THR A 94 -30.49 -2.04 -5.92
C THR A 94 -29.36 -1.43 -5.08
N ASP A 95 -29.00 -2.04 -3.94
CA ASP A 95 -27.89 -1.57 -3.11
C ASP A 95 -26.55 -2.13 -3.63
N ALA A 96 -26.55 -3.39 -4.06
CA ALA A 96 -25.38 -4.06 -4.60
C ALA A 96 -25.59 -4.54 -6.05
N PRO A 97 -25.82 -3.64 -7.02
CA PRO A 97 -26.19 -4.01 -8.40
C PRO A 97 -25.10 -4.71 -9.18
N LEU A 98 -23.90 -4.88 -8.62
CA LEU A 98 -22.79 -5.63 -9.22
C LEU A 98 -22.54 -6.96 -8.49
N GLY A 99 -23.36 -7.32 -7.49
CA GLY A 99 -23.18 -8.51 -6.66
C GLY A 99 -21.76 -8.63 -6.11
N GLU A 100 -21.16 -9.82 -6.25
CA GLU A 100 -19.79 -10.11 -5.82
C GLU A 100 -18.71 -9.69 -6.85
N PHE A 101 -19.10 -9.15 -8.01
CA PHE A 101 -18.15 -8.83 -9.09
C PHE A 101 -17.01 -7.90 -8.62
N PRO A 102 -17.26 -6.79 -7.89
CA PRO A 102 -16.16 -5.95 -7.39
C PRO A 102 -15.18 -6.71 -6.49
N ARG A 103 -15.68 -7.56 -5.59
CA ARG A 103 -14.84 -8.39 -4.73
C ARG A 103 -13.95 -9.32 -5.54
N HIS A 104 -14.53 -10.01 -6.53
CA HIS A 104 -13.80 -10.93 -7.39
C HIS A 104 -12.69 -10.26 -8.20
N VAL A 105 -12.96 -9.06 -8.72
CA VAL A 105 -11.98 -8.25 -9.45
C VAL A 105 -10.77 -7.92 -8.57
N TRP A 106 -11.01 -7.47 -7.34
CA TRP A 106 -9.91 -7.11 -6.45
C TRP A 106 -9.16 -8.32 -5.92
N GLN A 107 -9.84 -9.45 -5.69
CA GLN A 107 -9.17 -10.70 -5.35
C GLN A 107 -8.24 -11.15 -6.49
N ALA A 108 -8.72 -11.08 -7.73
CA ALA A 108 -7.90 -11.37 -8.91
C ALA A 108 -6.71 -10.41 -9.03
N LEU A 109 -6.93 -9.10 -8.88
CA LEU A 109 -5.85 -8.10 -8.91
C LEU A 109 -4.76 -8.40 -7.88
N ILE A 110 -5.16 -8.75 -6.65
CA ILE A 110 -4.23 -9.02 -5.55
C ILE A 110 -3.47 -10.32 -5.78
N GLU A 111 -4.14 -11.39 -6.22
CA GLU A 111 -3.49 -12.68 -6.50
C GLU A 111 -2.53 -12.60 -7.70
N ILE A 112 -2.92 -11.91 -8.78
CA ILE A 112 -2.03 -11.64 -9.92
C ILE A 112 -0.87 -10.75 -9.46
N GLY A 113 -1.15 -9.74 -8.64
CA GLY A 113 -0.16 -8.87 -8.01
C GLY A 113 0.92 -9.64 -7.25
N LYS A 114 0.51 -10.52 -6.34
CA LYS A 114 1.40 -11.42 -5.57
C LYS A 114 2.32 -12.23 -6.50
N ARG A 115 1.86 -12.66 -7.67
CA ARG A 115 2.62 -13.52 -8.62
C ARG A 115 3.38 -12.75 -9.69
N THR A 116 3.23 -11.43 -9.74
CA THR A 116 3.86 -10.58 -10.75
C THR A 116 4.98 -9.78 -10.10
N ILE A 117 6.20 -9.90 -10.66
CA ILE A 117 7.34 -9.09 -10.18
C ILE A 117 7.02 -7.58 -10.28
N PRO A 118 7.52 -6.75 -9.36
CA PRO A 118 7.10 -5.35 -9.23
C PRO A 118 7.21 -4.53 -10.52
N GLU A 119 8.26 -4.74 -11.31
CA GLU A 119 8.54 -4.03 -12.56
C GLU A 119 7.49 -4.26 -13.65
N LYS A 120 6.74 -5.36 -13.55
CA LYS A 120 5.68 -5.72 -14.51
C LYS A 120 4.27 -5.34 -14.03
N GLN A 121 4.13 -4.81 -12.81
CA GLN A 121 2.81 -4.47 -12.24
C GLN A 121 2.24 -3.15 -12.76
N GLY A 122 3.07 -2.30 -13.39
CA GLY A 122 2.68 -0.93 -13.78
C GLY A 122 1.41 -0.85 -14.64
N ARG A 123 1.16 -1.86 -15.49
CA ARG A 123 -0.05 -1.92 -16.33
C ARG A 123 -1.32 -2.18 -15.53
N MET A 124 -1.26 -3.01 -14.48
CA MET A 124 -2.37 -3.18 -13.55
C MET A 124 -2.64 -1.90 -12.76
N VAL A 125 -1.57 -1.23 -12.32
CA VAL A 125 -1.67 0.06 -11.61
C VAL A 125 -2.32 1.12 -12.50
N GLU A 126 -1.92 1.22 -13.77
CA GLU A 126 -2.56 2.14 -14.72
C GLU A 126 -4.02 1.77 -14.95
N PHE A 127 -4.35 0.47 -15.08
CA PHE A 127 -5.73 0.02 -15.22
C PHE A 127 -6.61 0.50 -14.05
N VAL A 128 -6.19 0.29 -12.81
CA VAL A 128 -6.94 0.75 -11.62
C VAL A 128 -7.04 2.28 -11.59
N ALA A 129 -5.96 2.99 -11.92
CA ALA A 129 -5.97 4.45 -12.01
C ALA A 129 -6.95 4.95 -13.09
N ARG A 130 -7.11 4.24 -14.21
CA ARG A 130 -8.10 4.58 -15.24
C ARG A 130 -9.52 4.31 -14.77
N LEU A 131 -9.74 3.22 -14.04
CA LEU A 131 -11.05 2.92 -13.43
C LEU A 131 -11.51 4.02 -12.47
N GLU A 132 -10.61 4.53 -11.61
CA GLU A 132 -10.90 5.65 -10.69
C GLU A 132 -11.41 6.91 -11.43
N ASN A 133 -11.18 6.98 -12.74
CA ASN A 133 -11.52 8.10 -13.62
C ASN A 133 -12.61 7.79 -14.64
N THR A 134 -13.22 6.62 -14.53
CA THR A 134 -14.20 6.16 -15.50
C THR A 134 -15.55 6.02 -14.83
N THR A 135 -16.49 6.87 -15.23
CA THR A 135 -17.86 6.79 -14.74
C THR A 135 -18.61 5.68 -15.48
N MET A 136 -18.96 4.61 -14.76
CA MET A 136 -19.90 3.61 -15.27
C MET A 136 -21.33 4.11 -15.05
N LYS A 137 -22.04 4.35 -16.16
CA LYS A 137 -23.43 4.81 -16.13
C LYS A 137 -24.39 3.65 -16.35
N ASP A 138 -25.53 3.69 -15.70
CA ASP A 138 -26.63 2.82 -16.03
C ASP A 138 -27.27 3.26 -17.36
N HIS A 139 -27.48 2.31 -18.28
CA HIS A 139 -27.99 2.61 -19.61
C HIS A 139 -29.43 3.12 -19.60
N ASN A 140 -30.24 2.73 -18.61
CA ASN A 140 -31.65 3.09 -18.56
C ASN A 140 -31.84 4.48 -17.92
N THR A 141 -31.07 4.80 -16.89
CA THR A 141 -31.24 6.04 -16.12
C THR A 141 -30.22 7.14 -16.50
N GLY A 142 -29.11 6.76 -17.14
CA GLY A 142 -27.98 7.66 -17.40
C GLY A 142 -27.20 8.08 -16.15
N GLN A 143 -27.60 7.60 -14.97
CA GLN A 143 -26.96 7.92 -13.69
C GLN A 143 -25.75 7.02 -13.45
N SER A 144 -24.80 7.51 -12.65
CA SER A 144 -23.66 6.71 -12.20
C SER A 144 -24.14 5.54 -11.33
N ILE A 145 -23.63 4.35 -11.58
CA ILE A 145 -23.96 3.18 -10.78
C ILE A 145 -23.38 3.34 -9.38
N GLN A 146 -24.21 3.13 -8.37
CA GLN A 146 -23.76 3.03 -6.99
C GLN A 146 -23.77 1.56 -6.57
N HIS A 147 -22.75 1.15 -5.81
CA HIS A 147 -22.63 -0.17 -5.24
C HIS A 147 -22.24 -0.01 -3.76
N LYS A 148 -23.15 -0.43 -2.86
CA LYS A 148 -23.05 -0.29 -1.41
C LYS A 148 -22.73 1.15 -0.99
N GLY A 149 -23.51 2.09 -1.54
CA GLY A 149 -23.37 3.53 -1.30
C GLY A 149 -22.12 4.19 -1.89
N LYS A 150 -21.33 3.49 -2.71
CA LYS A 150 -20.13 4.03 -3.37
C LYS A 150 -20.32 4.10 -4.89
N ILE A 151 -19.79 5.14 -5.52
CA ILE A 151 -19.82 5.26 -6.99
C ILE A 151 -18.90 4.18 -7.58
N ALA A 152 -19.47 3.29 -8.39
CA ALA A 152 -18.76 2.16 -8.97
C ALA A 152 -17.52 2.65 -9.75
N TRP A 153 -16.40 1.99 -9.47
CA TRP A 153 -15.07 2.18 -10.08
C TRP A 153 -14.38 3.52 -9.79
N ILE A 154 -15.10 4.61 -9.52
CA ILE A 154 -14.52 5.87 -9.01
C ILE A 154 -14.12 5.72 -7.55
N GLU A 155 -14.98 5.10 -6.73
CA GLU A 155 -14.73 4.92 -5.29
C GLU A 155 -14.22 3.52 -4.93
N LEU A 156 -13.88 2.74 -5.96
CA LEU A 156 -13.26 1.40 -5.87
C LEU A 156 -13.87 0.55 -4.74
N PRO A 157 -15.19 0.28 -4.78
CA PRO A 157 -15.87 -0.51 -3.75
C PRO A 157 -15.18 -1.86 -3.58
N GLU A 158 -15.10 -2.37 -2.36
CA GLU A 158 -14.40 -3.62 -1.97
C GLU A 158 -12.86 -3.64 -2.05
N LEU A 159 -12.19 -2.69 -2.71
CA LEU A 159 -10.73 -2.74 -2.88
C LEU A 159 -9.99 -2.73 -1.53
N LYS A 160 -10.24 -1.72 -0.69
CA LYS A 160 -9.59 -1.61 0.62
C LYS A 160 -9.88 -2.82 1.50
N HIS A 161 -11.12 -3.31 1.49
CA HIS A 161 -11.50 -4.49 2.26
C HIS A 161 -10.70 -5.72 1.83
N THR A 162 -10.63 -5.98 0.52
CA THR A 162 -9.85 -7.09 -0.06
C THR A 162 -8.36 -6.98 0.26
N VAL A 163 -7.79 -5.77 0.19
CA VAL A 163 -6.40 -5.52 0.59
C VAL A 163 -6.19 -5.83 2.07
N HIS A 164 -7.11 -5.43 2.94
CA HIS A 164 -7.03 -5.72 4.37
C HIS A 164 -7.13 -7.23 4.68
N GLU A 165 -7.95 -7.99 3.93
CA GLU A 165 -7.98 -9.46 4.04
C GLU A 165 -6.62 -10.05 3.66
N ALA A 166 -6.10 -9.71 2.48
CA ALA A 166 -4.80 -10.20 2.00
C ALA A 166 -3.63 -9.79 2.92
N TRP A 167 -3.71 -8.61 3.53
CA TRP A 167 -2.70 -8.14 4.48
C TRP A 167 -2.64 -8.98 5.76
N ARG A 168 -3.76 -9.57 6.17
CA ARG A 168 -3.87 -10.40 7.38
C ARG A 168 -3.44 -11.86 7.15
N GLU A 169 -3.38 -12.31 5.90
CA GLU A 169 -2.99 -13.68 5.55
C GLU A 169 -1.51 -13.99 5.82
N TYR A 170 -0.67 -12.96 5.91
CA TYR A 170 0.78 -13.12 5.99
C TYR A 170 1.34 -12.69 7.34
N ASP A 171 1.96 -13.63 8.07
CA ASP A 171 2.72 -13.32 9.28
C ASP A 171 4.21 -13.11 8.97
N LYS A 172 4.65 -11.84 9.04
CA LYS A 172 6.07 -11.46 8.82
C LYS A 172 7.04 -12.02 9.87
N GLY A 173 6.51 -12.51 10.99
CA GLY A 173 7.27 -13.13 12.08
C GLY A 173 7.36 -14.65 11.99
N ASP A 174 6.56 -15.28 11.14
CA ASP A 174 6.55 -16.74 11.00
C ASP A 174 7.82 -17.21 10.27
N ARG A 175 8.61 -18.01 10.99
CA ARG A 175 9.90 -18.55 10.52
C ARG A 175 9.72 -19.68 9.51
N ASP A 176 8.54 -20.31 9.47
CA ASP A 176 8.24 -21.43 8.59
C ASP A 176 7.69 -20.96 7.23
N THR A 177 7.44 -19.66 7.08
CA THR A 177 7.02 -19.04 5.82
C THR A 177 8.02 -19.34 4.70
N SER A 178 7.52 -19.90 3.60
CA SER A 178 8.36 -20.28 2.46
C SER A 178 8.95 -19.06 1.75
N ARG A 179 10.04 -19.26 1.00
CA ARG A 179 10.61 -18.17 0.16
C ARG A 179 9.62 -17.67 -0.89
N LEU A 180 8.76 -18.55 -1.40
CA LEU A 180 7.74 -18.18 -2.38
C LEU A 180 6.71 -17.23 -1.77
N GLU A 181 6.24 -17.54 -0.55
CA GLU A 181 5.30 -16.68 0.18
C GLU A 181 5.92 -15.33 0.52
N HIS A 182 7.19 -15.30 0.94
CA HIS A 182 7.94 -14.05 1.11
C HIS A 182 7.97 -13.21 -0.18
N SER A 183 8.26 -13.83 -1.32
CA SER A 183 8.27 -13.14 -2.61
C SER A 183 6.88 -12.63 -3.00
N HIS A 184 5.84 -13.44 -2.77
CA HIS A 184 4.46 -13.03 -3.03
C HIS A 184 4.05 -11.84 -2.17
N TRP A 185 4.44 -11.85 -0.90
CA TRP A 185 4.22 -10.74 0.00
C TRP A 185 4.93 -9.47 -0.46
N GLU A 186 6.21 -9.54 -0.82
CA GLU A 186 6.96 -8.41 -1.35
C GLU A 186 6.32 -7.81 -2.61
N ASN A 187 5.86 -8.67 -3.53
CA ASN A 187 5.15 -8.26 -4.73
C ASN A 187 3.83 -7.55 -4.40
N LEU A 188 3.09 -8.02 -3.39
CA LEU A 188 1.88 -7.35 -2.91
C LEU A 188 2.22 -5.96 -2.35
N ILE A 189 3.25 -5.84 -1.49
CA ILE A 189 3.66 -4.53 -0.96
C ILE A 189 4.03 -3.57 -2.09
N ALA A 190 4.79 -4.05 -3.09
CA ALA A 190 5.15 -3.24 -4.24
C ALA A 190 3.92 -2.79 -5.04
N LEU A 191 2.90 -3.65 -5.22
CA LEU A 191 1.66 -3.28 -5.88
C LEU A 191 0.94 -2.16 -5.11
N LEU A 192 0.78 -2.30 -3.79
CA LEU A 192 0.12 -1.31 -2.95
C LEU A 192 0.87 0.03 -2.92
N ALA A 193 2.20 -0.02 -2.91
CA ALA A 193 3.06 1.15 -3.03
C ALA A 193 2.86 1.87 -4.37
N GLN A 194 2.85 1.13 -5.48
CA GLN A 194 2.60 1.70 -6.80
C GLN A 194 1.17 2.25 -6.95
N LEU A 195 0.15 1.57 -6.41
CA LEU A 195 -1.22 2.08 -6.37
C LEU A 195 -1.31 3.40 -5.60
N SER A 196 -0.65 3.48 -4.44
CA SER A 196 -0.62 4.71 -3.63
C SER A 196 0.09 5.86 -4.35
N ALA A 197 1.17 5.54 -5.07
CA ALA A 197 1.88 6.53 -5.89
C ALA A 197 1.02 7.04 -7.04
N ALA A 198 0.29 6.15 -7.73
CA ALA A 198 -0.55 6.48 -8.87
C ALA A 198 -1.90 7.13 -8.49
N GLY A 199 -2.36 6.93 -7.26
CA GLY A 199 -3.61 7.49 -6.77
C GLY A 199 -3.65 9.02 -6.87
N ARG A 200 -4.83 9.56 -7.22
CA ARG A 200 -5.01 11.02 -7.32
C ARG A 200 -5.05 11.66 -5.94
N VAL A 201 -4.29 12.75 -5.79
CA VAL A 201 -4.24 13.50 -4.54
C VAL A 201 -4.46 14.98 -4.83
N ASP A 202 -5.51 15.53 -4.24
CA ASP A 202 -5.68 16.97 -4.08
C ASP A 202 -5.35 17.31 -2.63
N TYR A 203 -4.18 17.91 -2.40
CA TYR A 203 -3.72 18.26 -1.06
C TYR A 203 -4.54 19.37 -0.40
N ASN A 204 -5.43 20.04 -1.15
CA ASN A 204 -6.39 20.99 -0.59
C ASN A 204 -7.70 20.32 -0.14
N SER A 205 -7.87 19.03 -0.43
CA SER A 205 -9.04 18.25 -0.07
C SER A 205 -8.72 17.26 1.05
N PRO A 206 -9.64 17.05 2.02
CA PRO A 206 -9.51 15.96 2.98
C PRO A 206 -9.79 14.59 2.35
N LYS A 207 -10.23 14.53 1.08
CA LYS A 207 -10.54 13.26 0.41
C LYS A 207 -9.26 12.47 0.11
N ILE A 208 -9.23 11.23 0.56
CA ILE A 208 -8.14 10.28 0.30
C ILE A 208 -8.57 9.36 -0.84
N SER A 209 -7.70 9.19 -1.85
CA SER A 209 -7.95 8.23 -2.94
C SER A 209 -8.20 6.83 -2.37
N ASN A 210 -9.04 6.05 -3.06
CA ASN A 210 -9.28 4.67 -2.66
C ASN A 210 -8.12 3.74 -3.02
N MET A 211 -7.17 4.21 -3.84
CA MET A 211 -5.91 3.53 -4.16
C MET A 211 -4.78 3.83 -3.17
N ASP A 212 -5.02 4.73 -2.20
CA ASP A 212 -3.99 5.20 -1.29
C ASP A 212 -3.92 4.34 -0.03
N PHE A 213 -2.76 3.72 0.16
CA PHE A 213 -2.42 2.80 1.24
C PHE A 213 -1.22 3.31 2.06
N ALA A 214 -0.92 4.62 2.03
CA ALA A 214 0.21 5.19 2.78
C ALA A 214 0.14 4.94 4.30
N THR A 215 -1.05 4.70 4.86
CA THR A 215 -1.21 4.28 6.27
C THR A 215 -0.60 2.90 6.55
N MET A 216 -0.64 1.98 5.59
CA MET A 216 0.03 0.68 5.68
C MET A 216 1.55 0.81 5.55
N ALA A 217 2.01 1.77 4.71
CA ALA A 217 3.42 2.11 4.61
C ALA A 217 3.98 2.56 5.96
N GLU A 218 3.28 3.45 6.66
CA GLU A 218 3.70 3.93 7.98
C GLU A 218 3.88 2.78 8.97
N HIS A 219 2.91 1.87 9.04
CA HIS A 219 2.98 0.69 9.92
C HIS A 219 4.22 -0.18 9.60
N ASP A 220 4.48 -0.45 8.32
CA ASP A 220 5.63 -1.26 7.92
C ASP A 220 6.97 -0.58 8.18
N LEU A 221 7.04 0.73 7.93
CA LEU A 221 8.23 1.55 8.19
C LEU A 221 8.48 1.71 9.69
N HIS A 222 7.43 1.77 10.50
CA HIS A 222 7.53 1.75 11.96
C HIS A 222 8.16 0.44 12.44
N LYS A 223 7.58 -0.70 12.03
CA LYS A 223 8.10 -2.02 12.39
C LYS A 223 9.55 -2.22 11.96
N ALA A 224 9.90 -1.80 10.74
CA ALA A 224 11.25 -2.01 10.21
C ALA A 224 12.32 -1.13 10.88
N PHE A 225 11.99 0.11 11.25
CA PHE A 225 13.03 1.11 11.57
C PHE A 225 12.94 1.71 12.96
N GLN A 226 11.88 1.40 13.72
CA GLN A 226 11.64 1.93 15.06
C GLN A 226 11.47 0.85 16.13
N GLU A 227 11.10 -0.38 15.75
CA GLU A 227 11.11 -1.54 16.66
C GLU A 227 12.50 -2.17 16.75
N GLN A 228 12.70 -3.01 17.78
CA GLN A 228 13.97 -3.71 18.01
C GLN A 228 14.05 -4.97 17.15
N ASP A 229 15.25 -5.27 16.66
CA ASP A 229 15.60 -6.50 15.94
C ASP A 229 14.63 -6.89 14.80
N PRO A 230 14.37 -5.98 13.83
CA PRO A 230 13.48 -6.27 12.72
C PRO A 230 13.99 -7.46 11.90
N THR A 231 13.07 -8.37 11.55
CA THR A 231 13.39 -9.49 10.68
C THR A 231 13.68 -9.00 9.25
N ASP A 232 14.43 -9.79 8.49
CA ASP A 232 14.76 -9.45 7.10
C ASP A 232 13.50 -9.22 6.22
N PRO A 233 12.43 -10.04 6.30
CA PRO A 233 11.16 -9.77 5.61
C PRO A 233 10.49 -8.42 5.95
N VAL A 234 10.60 -7.98 7.20
CA VAL A 234 10.07 -6.69 7.65
C VAL A 234 10.86 -5.54 7.01
N ILE A 235 12.19 -5.63 6.98
CA ILE A 235 13.06 -4.65 6.30
C ILE A 235 12.76 -4.61 4.80
N ARG A 236 12.61 -5.77 4.16
CA ARG A 236 12.32 -5.88 2.72
C ARG A 236 10.97 -5.26 2.37
N SER A 237 9.93 -5.49 3.18
CA SER A 237 8.61 -4.84 3.02
C SER A 237 8.74 -3.31 3.05
N ALA A 238 9.46 -2.77 4.04
CA ALA A 238 9.71 -1.32 4.13
C ALA A 238 10.49 -0.77 2.92
N CYS A 239 11.46 -1.54 2.39
CA CYS A 239 12.18 -1.17 1.17
C CYS A 239 11.23 -1.05 -0.03
N MET A 240 10.27 -1.97 -0.20
CA MET A 240 9.30 -1.92 -1.30
C MET A 240 8.47 -0.63 -1.27
N TRP A 241 7.97 -0.22 -0.10
CA TRP A 241 7.28 1.07 0.04
C TRP A 241 8.14 2.26 -0.41
N LEU A 242 9.39 2.31 0.05
CA LEU A 242 10.28 3.42 -0.27
C LEU A 242 10.78 3.35 -1.71
N MET A 243 10.88 2.18 -2.32
CA MET A 243 11.27 2.06 -3.72
C MET A 243 10.20 2.58 -4.68
N TYR A 244 8.92 2.26 -4.42
CA TYR A 244 7.83 2.53 -5.36
C TYR A 244 6.92 3.70 -4.95
N ALA A 245 6.92 4.13 -3.69
CA ALA A 245 6.07 5.21 -3.20
C ALA A 245 6.81 6.39 -2.54
N SER A 246 8.15 6.44 -2.55
CA SER A 246 8.92 7.55 -1.93
C SER A 246 8.43 8.95 -2.34
N PRO A 247 8.22 9.27 -3.65
CA PRO A 247 7.73 10.59 -4.04
C PRO A 247 6.37 10.94 -3.43
N ARG A 248 5.45 9.96 -3.36
CA ARG A 248 4.12 10.12 -2.75
C ARG A 248 4.25 10.39 -1.25
N LEU A 249 4.96 9.54 -0.52
CA LEU A 249 5.15 9.66 0.92
C LEU A 249 5.82 11.00 1.29
N TRP A 250 6.83 11.41 0.52
CA TRP A 250 7.49 12.70 0.70
C TRP A 250 6.52 13.87 0.48
N ALA A 251 5.74 13.83 -0.61
CA ALA A 251 4.75 14.86 -0.88
C ALA A 251 3.65 14.91 0.21
N ASP A 252 3.19 13.77 0.73
CA ASP A 252 2.24 13.72 1.85
C ASP A 252 2.81 14.39 3.11
N ILE A 253 4.11 14.20 3.40
CA ILE A 253 4.82 14.87 4.51
C ILE A 253 4.88 16.38 4.29
N GLN A 254 5.25 16.82 3.07
CA GLN A 254 5.38 18.24 2.75
C GLN A 254 4.06 18.99 2.90
N HIS A 255 2.96 18.35 2.51
CA HIS A 255 1.61 18.92 2.58
C HIS A 255 0.89 18.64 3.90
N LYS A 256 1.54 17.94 4.85
CA LYS A 256 0.96 17.56 6.15
C LYS A 256 -0.40 16.86 6.00
N ARG A 257 -0.51 15.97 5.02
CA ARG A 257 -1.77 15.31 4.70
C ARG A 257 -2.27 14.50 5.89
N VAL A 258 -3.55 14.63 6.18
CA VAL A 258 -4.21 13.94 7.30
C VAL A 258 -4.91 12.69 6.77
N PHE A 259 -4.48 11.53 7.24
CA PHE A 259 -5.12 10.25 6.98
C PHE A 259 -6.10 9.95 8.11
N HIS A 260 -7.38 10.20 7.86
CA HIS A 260 -8.43 9.88 8.83
C HIS A 260 -8.52 8.37 9.03
N THR A 261 -8.06 7.92 10.19
CA THR A 261 -8.31 6.57 10.70
C THR A 261 -9.56 6.61 11.58
N HIS A 262 -10.13 5.46 11.93
CA HIS A 262 -11.32 5.37 12.77
C HIS A 262 -11.14 5.94 14.20
N HIS A 263 -9.94 6.38 14.58
CA HIS A 263 -9.57 6.73 15.96
C HIS A 263 -9.45 8.25 16.25
N ASN A 264 -10.17 9.10 15.52
CA ASN A 264 -10.32 10.56 15.74
C ASN A 264 -9.05 11.43 15.60
N GLU A 265 -7.86 10.93 15.90
CA GLU A 265 -6.58 11.58 15.61
C GLU A 265 -6.07 11.04 14.26
N GLY A 266 -6.36 11.77 13.18
CA GLY A 266 -5.86 11.37 11.85
C GLY A 266 -4.34 11.25 11.84
N LEU A 267 -3.81 10.26 11.14
CA LEU A 267 -2.36 10.07 10.98
C LEU A 267 -1.81 11.17 10.07
N VAL A 268 -0.74 11.83 10.48
CA VAL A 268 0.02 12.77 9.64
C VAL A 268 1.44 12.26 9.52
N LEU A 269 1.90 12.01 8.30
CA LEU A 269 3.29 11.65 8.05
C LEU A 269 4.16 12.89 8.30
N THR A 270 5.24 12.73 9.06
CA THR A 270 6.08 13.86 9.48
C THR A 270 7.51 13.76 8.98
N MET A 271 8.19 14.90 8.92
CA MET A 271 9.64 14.95 8.65
C MET A 271 10.45 14.13 9.67
N HIS A 272 10.00 14.08 10.92
CA HIS A 272 10.62 13.25 11.96
C HIS A 272 10.54 11.76 11.63
N MET A 273 9.38 11.29 11.18
CA MET A 273 9.21 9.90 10.72
C MET A 273 10.13 9.61 9.53
N TRP A 274 10.16 10.49 8.53
CA TRP A 274 11.03 10.34 7.36
C TRP A 274 12.51 10.22 7.73
N ASN A 275 12.99 11.09 8.63
CA ASN A 275 14.36 11.05 9.13
C ASN A 275 14.67 9.73 9.85
N LYS A 276 13.73 9.23 10.66
CA LYS A 276 13.86 7.92 11.31
C LYS A 276 13.94 6.78 10.30
N TRP A 277 13.13 6.80 9.24
CA TRP A 277 13.16 5.78 8.18
C TRP A 277 14.47 5.83 7.40
N SER A 278 14.93 7.03 7.05
CA SER A 278 16.22 7.26 6.39
C SER A 278 17.38 6.71 7.22
N GLU A 279 17.38 6.98 8.53
CA GLU A 279 18.40 6.47 9.45
C GLU A 279 18.28 4.95 9.67
N GLY A 280 17.06 4.43 9.73
CA GLY A 280 16.79 2.99 9.75
C GLY A 280 17.37 2.26 8.54
N LEU A 281 17.22 2.81 7.34
CA LEU A 281 17.85 2.28 6.13
C LEU A 281 19.38 2.33 6.18
N ARG A 282 19.97 3.40 6.71
CA ARG A 282 21.43 3.49 6.88
C ARG A 282 21.96 2.40 7.82
N ARG A 283 21.26 2.15 8.93
CA ARG A 283 21.57 1.03 9.83
C ARG A 283 21.37 -0.32 9.13
N ALA A 284 20.25 -0.51 8.43
CA ALA A 284 19.99 -1.74 7.69
C ALA A 284 21.06 -1.99 6.61
N LYS A 285 21.60 -0.94 5.98
CA LYS A 285 22.67 -1.06 4.98
C LYS A 285 23.96 -1.67 5.54
N THR A 286 24.25 -1.49 6.83
CA THR A 286 25.46 -2.05 7.46
C THR A 286 25.28 -3.49 7.94
N THR A 287 24.04 -3.94 8.13
CA THR A 287 23.71 -5.26 8.69
C THR A 287 22.89 -6.16 7.76
N CYS A 288 22.48 -5.66 6.58
CA CYS A 288 21.64 -6.41 5.64
C CYS A 288 22.33 -7.67 5.15
N ARG A 289 21.51 -8.68 4.87
CA ARG A 289 21.95 -9.87 4.14
C ARG A 289 22.26 -9.51 2.67
N PRO A 290 23.15 -10.25 1.98
CA PRO A 290 23.50 -9.99 0.58
C PRO A 290 22.29 -9.82 -0.35
N GLU A 291 21.22 -10.60 -0.14
CA GLU A 291 19.97 -10.56 -0.91
C GLU A 291 19.09 -9.33 -0.64
N THR A 292 19.27 -8.67 0.51
CA THR A 292 18.47 -7.51 0.96
C THR A 292 19.20 -6.19 0.73
N CYS A 293 20.53 -6.19 0.75
CA CYS A 293 21.31 -4.98 0.52
C CYS A 293 21.00 -4.23 -0.79
N PRO A 294 20.72 -4.88 -1.94
CA PRO A 294 20.31 -4.17 -3.15
C PRO A 294 18.99 -3.40 -2.97
N LEU A 295 18.02 -3.97 -2.26
CA LEU A 295 16.74 -3.30 -1.96
C LEU A 295 16.94 -2.10 -1.04
N VAL A 296 17.76 -2.25 0.01
CA VAL A 296 18.09 -1.15 0.94
C VAL A 296 18.76 0.00 0.18
N ASN A 297 19.73 -0.29 -0.68
CA ASN A 297 20.40 0.73 -1.49
C ASN A 297 19.44 1.42 -2.47
N SER A 298 18.56 0.65 -3.13
CA SER A 298 17.53 1.21 -4.01
C SER A 298 16.55 2.11 -3.27
N ALA A 299 16.09 1.69 -2.08
CA ALA A 299 15.20 2.49 -1.22
C ALA A 299 15.87 3.81 -0.80
N ILE A 300 17.13 3.77 -0.36
CA ILE A 300 17.92 4.99 -0.05
C ILE A 300 17.97 5.92 -1.26
N GLY A 301 18.32 5.39 -2.44
CA GLY A 301 18.39 6.20 -3.66
C GLY A 301 17.05 6.84 -4.02
N LYS A 302 15.93 6.11 -3.88
CA LYS A 302 14.58 6.63 -4.17
C LYS A 302 14.13 7.69 -3.17
N MET A 303 14.48 7.56 -1.89
CA MET A 303 14.23 8.61 -0.91
C MET A 303 15.00 9.89 -1.24
N GLN A 304 16.29 9.77 -1.56
CA GLN A 304 17.14 10.91 -1.93
C GLN A 304 16.62 11.65 -3.17
N LEU A 305 16.16 10.89 -4.18
CA LEU A 305 15.53 11.48 -5.37
C LEU A 305 14.26 12.25 -5.02
N ALA A 306 13.37 11.67 -4.20
CA ALA A 306 12.13 12.34 -3.78
C ALA A 306 12.42 13.66 -3.00
N GLU A 307 13.42 13.65 -2.12
CA GLU A 307 13.87 14.86 -1.42
C GLU A 307 14.37 15.94 -2.39
N GLY A 308 15.21 15.57 -3.35
CA GLY A 308 15.79 16.48 -4.34
C GLY A 308 14.76 17.09 -5.29
N GLU A 309 13.83 16.30 -5.81
CA GLU A 309 12.73 16.78 -6.66
C GLU A 309 11.83 17.79 -5.93
N GLY A 310 11.56 17.53 -4.64
CA GLY A 310 10.79 18.45 -3.79
C GLY A 310 11.50 19.78 -3.49
N GLN A 311 12.84 19.83 -3.57
CA GLN A 311 13.59 21.09 -3.44
C GLN A 311 13.51 21.92 -4.73
N ILE A 312 13.61 21.29 -5.90
CA ILE A 312 13.53 21.98 -7.21
C ILE A 312 12.18 22.67 -7.39
N MET A 313 11.07 22.01 -7.02
CA MET A 313 9.73 22.62 -7.11
C MET A 313 9.51 23.82 -6.19
N ARG A 314 10.28 23.96 -5.09
CA ARG A 314 10.20 25.11 -4.18
C ARG A 314 11.06 26.30 -4.63
N THR A 315 11.96 26.08 -5.58
CA THR A 315 12.91 27.10 -6.08
C THR A 315 12.53 27.67 -7.45
N LEU A 316 11.49 27.14 -8.09
CA LEU A 316 10.95 27.70 -9.32
C LEU A 316 10.03 28.89 -8.96
N PRO A 317 10.25 30.09 -9.56
CA PRO A 317 9.57 31.33 -9.20
C PRO A 317 8.07 31.37 -9.53
#